data_AF-A0AAD1SJF4-F1
#
_entry.id   AF-A0AAD1SJF4-F1
#
_cell.length_a   1.000
_cell.length_b   1.000
_cell.length_c   1.000
_cell.angle_alpha   90.00
_cell.angle_beta   90.00
_cell.angle_gamma   90.00
#
_symmetry.space_group_name_H-M   'P 1'
#
loop_
_entity.id
_entity.type
_entity.pdbx_description
1 polymer ?
#
loop_
_entity_poly.entity_id
_entity_poly.type
_entity_poly.pdbx_seq_one_letter_code
_entity_poly.pdbx_strand_id
1 'polypeptide(L)'
;MADQSETAAGERLEEDENGHGHCSDCENEEKHSYNRGVGDESGVKKKKKQKRKKEKAVDKLETSEAQVSTLPAEKIQEIQKAIELFSVGQGPAKTMEEASKRSYQFWDTQPVPKLGEVVSSHGPIEPDKDNIRQEPYTLPPGFTWDALDLGDRAVLKELYTLLNENYVEDDDNMFRFDYSPEFLLWALRPPGWLPQWHCGVRVITSKKLVGFISAIPATMQIYDLTKKMVEINFLCVHKKLRAKRVAPVLIREITRRVHMEGIFQAVYTAGVVLPKPVGTCRYWHRSLNPRKLIEVKFSHLSRNMTMQRTMKLYRLPEAPKTAGLRPMELRHIPAVHKLLGQYLSQFHLAPVMNEEEVQHWLFPRENIIDTFVVEVIWEGSQNLA
;
A
#
# COMPACT_ATOMS: atom_id res chain seq x y z
N MET A 1 56.40 -21.67 13.11
CA MET A 1 57.65 -21.18 12.50
C MET A 1 57.33 -20.69 11.09
N ALA A 2 58.30 -20.11 10.39
CA ALA A 2 58.07 -19.43 9.11
C ALA A 2 57.66 -20.39 7.98
N ASP A 3 56.63 -19.98 7.24
CA ASP A 3 56.73 -19.52 5.84
C ASP A 3 57.91 -20.04 4.99
N GLN A 4 57.60 -20.68 3.87
CA GLN A 4 58.25 -20.40 2.57
C GLN A 4 57.46 -20.94 1.38
N SER A 5 57.63 -20.29 0.24
CA SER A 5 56.90 -20.46 -1.02
C SER A 5 57.76 -21.09 -2.11
N GLU A 6 57.13 -21.64 -3.16
CA GLU A 6 57.74 -21.67 -4.50
C GLU A 6 56.66 -21.73 -5.61
N THR A 7 57.04 -21.36 -6.84
CA THR A 7 56.09 -20.94 -7.89
C THR A 7 56.53 -21.27 -9.32
N ALA A 8 55.61 -21.82 -10.12
CA ALA A 8 55.59 -21.77 -11.58
C ALA A 8 54.09 -21.90 -12.01
N ALA A 9 53.49 -21.13 -12.92
CA ALA A 9 53.89 -20.77 -14.29
C ALA A 9 53.95 -21.99 -15.24
N GLY A 10 53.11 -22.14 -16.27
CA GLY A 10 51.92 -21.39 -16.66
C GLY A 10 51.84 -21.20 -18.17
N GLU A 11 50.69 -21.50 -18.78
CA GLU A 11 50.46 -21.30 -20.21
C GLU A 11 48.99 -20.90 -20.47
N ARG A 12 48.76 -20.17 -21.57
CA ARG A 12 47.44 -19.73 -22.06
C ARG A 12 47.17 -20.39 -23.41
N LEU A 13 45.93 -20.35 -23.88
CA LEU A 13 45.53 -19.63 -25.11
C LEU A 13 44.00 -19.70 -25.30
N GLU A 14 43.45 -18.58 -25.76
CA GLU A 14 42.24 -18.36 -26.58
C GLU A 14 40.95 -19.17 -26.28
N GLU A 15 39.83 -18.57 -25.88
CA GLU A 15 39.03 -17.53 -26.55
C GLU A 15 38.41 -17.98 -27.88
N ASP A 16 37.08 -18.06 -27.90
CA ASP A 16 36.27 -18.05 -29.12
C ASP A 16 34.97 -17.29 -28.79
N GLU A 17 34.79 -16.11 -29.40
CA GLU A 17 33.61 -15.27 -29.17
C GLU A 17 32.40 -15.80 -29.97
N ASN A 18 31.18 -15.62 -29.45
CA ASN A 18 30.14 -14.84 -30.17
C ASN A 18 28.80 -14.71 -29.42
N GLY A 19 28.14 -13.57 -29.60
CA GLY A 19 26.69 -13.55 -29.83
C GLY A 19 25.76 -13.15 -28.67
N HIS A 20 25.53 -11.84 -28.56
CA HIS A 20 24.38 -11.19 -27.89
C HIS A 20 24.31 -11.27 -26.34
N GLY A 21 23.86 -10.23 -25.65
CA GLY A 21 23.47 -8.91 -26.16
C GLY A 21 23.03 -7.99 -25.04
N HIS A 22 23.58 -6.78 -25.01
CA HIS A 22 23.28 -5.77 -24.00
C HIS A 22 21.82 -5.31 -24.11
N CYS A 23 21.10 -5.21 -22.99
CA CYS A 23 19.78 -4.59 -22.94
C CYS A 23 19.75 -3.61 -21.77
N SER A 24 20.34 -2.44 -21.99
CA SER A 24 20.12 -1.27 -21.15
C SER A 24 18.69 -0.73 -21.36
N ASP A 25 18.36 0.30 -20.60
CA ASP A 25 17.33 1.30 -20.88
C ASP A 25 15.88 0.81 -20.89
N CYS A 26 15.17 1.15 -19.81
CA CYS A 26 13.72 1.22 -19.77
C CYS A 26 13.30 2.66 -19.40
N GLU A 27 13.87 3.64 -20.10
CA GLU A 27 13.55 5.05 -19.90
C GLU A 27 12.29 5.47 -20.67
N ASN A 28 11.37 6.09 -19.93
CA ASN A 28 10.61 7.28 -20.29
C ASN A 28 10.13 7.47 -21.76
N GLU A 29 8.93 6.98 -22.11
CA GLU A 29 8.11 7.54 -23.21
C GLU A 29 7.08 8.54 -22.62
N GLU A 30 7.40 9.84 -22.61
CA GLU A 30 6.47 10.90 -22.20
C GLU A 30 5.30 11.09 -23.19
N LYS A 31 4.09 11.36 -22.68
CA LYS A 31 2.88 11.51 -23.50
C LYS A 31 2.80 12.88 -24.18
N HIS A 32 3.55 13.09 -25.26
CA HIS A 32 3.33 14.24 -26.13
C HIS A 32 2.01 14.15 -26.91
N SER A 33 1.06 15.00 -26.53
CA SER A 33 -0.15 15.22 -27.34
C SER A 33 0.17 16.13 -28.54
N TYR A 34 -0.22 15.69 -29.74
CA TYR A 34 -0.22 16.54 -30.94
C TYR A 34 -1.58 16.51 -31.63
N ASN A 35 -2.26 17.65 -31.55
CA ASN A 35 -3.54 17.88 -32.19
C ASN A 35 -3.30 18.65 -33.50
N ARG A 36 -3.65 18.06 -34.65
CA ARG A 36 -3.58 18.75 -35.94
C ARG A 36 -4.63 18.19 -36.90
N GLY A 37 -5.57 19.03 -37.32
CA GLY A 37 -6.64 18.67 -38.25
C GLY A 37 -6.67 19.58 -39.48
N VAL A 38 -6.65 18.94 -40.65
CA VAL A 38 -7.09 19.42 -41.98
C VAL A 38 -7.50 18.14 -42.73
N GLY A 39 -8.62 17.99 -43.44
CA GLY A 39 -9.71 18.92 -43.71
C GLY A 39 -9.95 19.10 -45.21
N ASP A 40 -10.91 18.38 -45.81
CA ASP A 40 -11.67 18.86 -46.98
C ASP A 40 -12.99 18.06 -47.20
N GLU A 41 -13.81 18.53 -48.14
CA GLU A 41 -15.22 18.15 -48.36
C GLU A 41 -15.48 16.90 -49.22
N SER A 42 -16.63 16.27 -48.99
CA SER A 42 -17.66 16.07 -50.02
C SER A 42 -18.96 15.52 -49.39
N GLY A 43 -20.14 15.85 -49.94
CA GLY A 43 -21.42 15.55 -49.26
C GLY A 43 -22.60 15.27 -50.18
N VAL A 44 -23.69 14.70 -49.61
CA VAL A 44 -24.98 14.52 -50.32
C VAL A 44 -26.21 14.79 -49.44
N LYS A 45 -26.93 15.85 -49.83
CA LYS A 45 -28.39 16.11 -49.74
C LYS A 45 -29.30 15.10 -49.00
N LYS A 46 -30.15 15.59 -48.09
CA LYS A 46 -31.63 15.42 -48.16
C LYS A 46 -32.41 16.43 -47.29
N LYS A 47 -33.69 16.66 -47.64
CA LYS A 47 -34.58 17.72 -47.10
C LYS A 47 -35.64 17.16 -46.14
N LYS A 48 -36.09 17.92 -45.12
CA LYS A 48 -37.53 18.22 -44.93
C LYS A 48 -37.89 19.31 -43.89
N LYS A 49 -38.98 20.01 -44.25
CA LYS A 49 -39.87 20.95 -43.52
C LYS A 49 -39.95 20.83 -41.98
N GLN A 50 -39.81 21.94 -41.24
CA GLN A 50 -40.86 22.92 -40.83
C GLN A 50 -41.96 22.39 -39.89
N LYS A 51 -42.09 23.02 -38.70
CA LYS A 51 -43.29 23.81 -38.33
C LYS A 51 -43.03 24.79 -37.17
N ARG A 52 -43.71 25.94 -37.19
CA ARG A 52 -43.83 26.90 -36.07
C ARG A 52 -45.12 26.60 -35.28
N LYS A 53 -45.16 26.97 -34.00
CA LYS A 53 -46.32 27.66 -33.41
C LYS A 53 -45.84 28.67 -32.34
N LYS A 54 -46.64 29.71 -32.05
CA LYS A 54 -46.25 30.87 -31.24
C LYS A 54 -47.49 31.62 -30.72
N GLU A 55 -47.71 31.60 -29.41
CA GLU A 55 -48.58 32.50 -28.62
C GLU A 55 -47.89 32.56 -27.23
N LYS A 56 -47.56 33.68 -26.56
CA LYS A 56 -48.24 34.95 -26.20
C LYS A 56 -49.34 34.81 -25.13
N ALA A 57 -49.45 35.67 -24.10
CA ALA A 57 -48.56 36.73 -23.57
C ALA A 57 -49.12 37.30 -22.23
N VAL A 58 -48.42 38.29 -21.63
CA VAL A 58 -48.84 39.20 -20.51
C VAL A 58 -48.82 38.50 -19.13
N ASP A 59 -48.22 39.01 -18.04
CA ASP A 59 -47.67 40.33 -17.62
C ASP A 59 -46.36 40.07 -16.76
N LYS A 60 -45.57 40.96 -16.13
CA LYS A 60 -45.51 42.44 -15.98
C LYS A 60 -44.06 42.92 -15.66
N LEU A 61 -43.90 44.22 -15.42
CA LEU A 61 -42.76 44.98 -14.87
C LEU A 61 -42.31 44.53 -13.45
N GLU A 62 -41.11 44.85 -12.91
CA GLU A 62 -39.82 45.38 -13.42
C GLU A 62 -38.72 45.21 -12.35
N THR A 63 -37.45 44.99 -12.70
CA THR A 63 -36.26 45.67 -12.11
C THR A 63 -34.95 45.29 -12.82
N SER A 64 -34.28 46.30 -13.40
CA SER A 64 -32.84 46.37 -13.75
C SER A 64 -32.08 45.10 -14.19
N GLU A 65 -31.93 44.91 -15.50
CA GLU A 65 -30.74 44.22 -16.06
C GLU A 65 -29.53 45.17 -16.05
N ALA A 66 -28.36 44.70 -15.61
CA ALA A 66 -27.09 45.42 -15.80
C ALA A 66 -25.89 44.46 -15.92
N GLN A 67 -25.26 44.46 -17.10
CA GLN A 67 -23.86 44.11 -17.35
C GLN A 67 -23.34 42.75 -16.81
N VAL A 68 -23.55 41.68 -17.58
CA VAL A 68 -22.63 40.53 -17.60
C VAL A 68 -22.05 40.41 -19.01
N SER A 69 -20.91 41.08 -19.25
CA SER A 69 -20.22 41.08 -20.54
C SER A 69 -18.71 40.89 -20.38
N THR A 70 -18.16 39.90 -21.11
CA THR A 70 -16.76 39.81 -21.54
C THR A 70 -15.68 39.97 -20.47
N LEU A 71 -15.32 38.87 -19.80
CA LEU A 71 -13.92 38.66 -19.38
C LEU A 71 -13.09 38.33 -20.64
N PRO A 72 -11.88 38.89 -20.82
CA PRO A 72 -11.01 38.58 -21.96
C PRO A 72 -10.64 37.09 -22.04
N ALA A 73 -10.48 36.56 -23.26
CA ALA A 73 -10.07 35.17 -23.48
C ALA A 73 -8.73 34.83 -22.80
N GLU A 74 -7.80 35.78 -22.73
CA GLU A 74 -6.54 35.67 -21.99
C GLU A 74 -6.78 35.44 -20.50
N LYS A 75 -7.67 36.22 -19.86
CA LYS A 75 -8.05 35.99 -18.45
C LYS A 75 -8.79 34.68 -18.23
N ILE A 76 -9.55 34.21 -19.22
CA ILE A 76 -10.16 32.87 -19.17
C ILE A 76 -9.07 31.78 -19.26
N GLN A 77 -8.04 31.96 -20.08
CA GLN A 77 -6.89 31.05 -20.14
C GLN A 77 -5.99 31.14 -18.90
N GLU A 78 -5.83 32.31 -18.28
CA GLU A 78 -5.16 32.47 -16.98
C GLU A 78 -5.96 31.80 -15.86
N ILE A 79 -7.29 31.94 -15.84
CA ILE A 79 -8.16 31.25 -14.89
C ILE A 79 -8.16 29.74 -15.14
N GLN A 80 -8.13 29.28 -16.40
CA GLN A 80 -8.00 27.85 -16.73
C GLN A 80 -6.62 27.31 -16.32
N LYS A 81 -5.52 28.00 -16.63
CA LYS A 81 -4.18 27.64 -16.15
C LYS A 81 -4.07 27.70 -14.64
N ALA A 82 -4.71 28.65 -13.96
CA ALA A 82 -4.74 28.70 -12.50
C ALA A 82 -5.55 27.53 -11.93
N ILE A 83 -6.70 27.18 -12.52
CA ILE A 83 -7.47 25.99 -12.16
C ILE A 83 -6.67 24.71 -12.42
N GLU A 84 -5.90 24.62 -13.50
CA GLU A 84 -4.97 23.52 -13.74
C GLU A 84 -3.85 23.48 -12.69
N LEU A 85 -3.17 24.61 -12.39
CA LEU A 85 -2.16 24.68 -11.34
C LEU A 85 -2.71 24.35 -9.94
N PHE A 86 -3.97 24.69 -9.64
CA PHE A 86 -4.66 24.30 -8.40
C PHE A 86 -5.30 22.89 -8.46
N SER A 87 -5.33 22.25 -9.64
CA SER A 87 -5.77 20.86 -9.84
C SER A 87 -4.60 19.88 -9.92
N VAL A 88 -3.38 20.35 -10.21
CA VAL A 88 -2.14 19.59 -10.05
C VAL A 88 -1.93 19.30 -8.55
N GLY A 89 -2.15 18.04 -8.16
CA GLY A 89 -1.79 17.53 -6.83
C GLY A 89 -2.95 17.28 -5.84
N GLN A 90 -4.22 17.21 -6.26
CA GLN A 90 -5.33 16.91 -5.33
C GLN A 90 -5.34 15.45 -4.81
N GLY A 91 -4.67 14.51 -5.49
CA GLY A 91 -4.35 13.19 -4.94
C GLY A 91 -3.12 13.24 -3.99
N PRO A 92 -2.91 12.24 -3.11
CA PRO A 92 -1.72 12.17 -2.26
C PRO A 92 -0.44 12.01 -3.10
N ALA A 93 0.71 12.41 -2.55
CA ALA A 93 2.01 12.31 -3.24
C ALA A 93 2.47 10.86 -3.39
N LYS A 94 2.93 10.49 -4.60
CA LYS A 94 3.50 9.16 -4.90
C LYS A 94 5.00 9.20 -5.12
N THR A 95 5.57 10.34 -5.49
CA THR A 95 7.02 10.52 -5.69
C THR A 95 7.60 11.49 -4.67
N MET A 96 8.92 11.42 -4.44
CA MET A 96 9.63 12.38 -3.59
C MET A 96 9.53 13.82 -4.14
N GLU A 97 9.45 13.98 -5.47
CA GLU A 97 9.28 15.29 -6.11
C GLU A 97 7.88 15.89 -5.93
N GLU A 98 6.83 15.07 -5.94
CA GLU A 98 5.49 15.53 -5.56
C GLU A 98 5.41 15.85 -4.07
N ALA A 99 6.18 15.14 -3.24
CA ALA A 99 6.16 15.29 -1.79
C ALA A 99 6.90 16.55 -1.33
N SER A 100 8.07 16.86 -1.91
CA SER A 100 8.85 18.06 -1.57
C SER A 100 8.13 19.38 -1.93
N LYS A 101 7.21 19.34 -2.90
CA LYS A 101 6.38 20.47 -3.34
C LYS A 101 5.14 20.71 -2.45
N ARG A 102 4.96 19.97 -1.35
CA ARG A 102 3.74 19.99 -0.50
C ARG A 102 4.01 20.37 0.96
N SER A 103 3.06 21.07 1.57
CA SER A 103 2.97 21.25 3.03
C SER A 103 2.07 20.17 3.65
N TYR A 104 2.47 19.62 4.80
CA TYR A 104 1.80 18.50 5.44
C TYR A 104 1.20 18.90 6.80
N GLN A 105 0.24 19.85 6.80
CA GLN A 105 -0.42 20.42 7.99
C GLN A 105 -0.72 19.47 9.17
N PHE A 106 -0.97 18.18 8.92
CA PHE A 106 -1.07 17.16 9.96
C PHE A 106 0.30 16.67 10.44
N TRP A 107 1.08 16.01 9.57
CA TRP A 107 2.40 15.43 9.90
C TRP A 107 3.41 16.47 10.39
N ASP A 108 3.27 17.72 9.97
CA ASP A 108 4.08 18.82 10.48
C ASP A 108 3.93 19.06 11.99
N THR A 109 2.85 18.54 12.60
CA THR A 109 2.57 18.57 14.05
C THR A 109 2.82 17.23 14.75
N GLN A 110 3.41 16.24 14.09
CA GLN A 110 3.65 14.90 14.65
C GLN A 110 5.17 14.66 14.86
N PRO A 111 5.56 13.77 15.78
CA PRO A 111 6.98 13.47 16.05
C PRO A 111 7.57 12.59 14.94
N VAL A 112 7.80 13.18 13.77
CA VAL A 112 8.41 12.56 12.58
C VAL A 112 9.42 13.52 11.94
N PRO A 113 10.51 13.03 11.32
CA PRO A 113 11.48 13.91 10.66
C PRO A 113 10.87 14.61 9.45
N LYS A 114 11.38 15.80 9.11
CA LYS A 114 10.96 16.52 7.89
C LYS A 114 11.54 15.84 6.65
N LEU A 115 10.87 15.97 5.49
CA LEU A 115 11.30 15.29 4.26
C LEU A 115 12.74 15.66 3.82
N GLY A 116 13.13 16.93 3.97
CA GLY A 116 14.49 17.42 3.68
C GLY A 116 15.50 17.25 4.81
N GLU A 117 15.14 16.61 5.92
CA GLU A 117 16.00 16.46 7.10
C GLU A 117 16.96 15.28 6.93
N VAL A 118 18.26 15.52 7.12
CA VAL A 118 19.28 14.46 7.17
C VAL A 118 19.43 14.01 8.62
N VAL A 119 18.76 12.91 8.97
CA VAL A 119 18.82 12.31 10.31
C VAL A 119 20.21 11.69 10.51
N SER A 120 20.92 12.16 11.53
CA SER A 120 22.30 11.74 11.86
C SER A 120 22.43 11.05 13.23
N SER A 121 21.32 10.85 13.94
CA SER A 121 21.26 10.24 15.28
C SER A 121 20.13 9.22 15.37
N HIS A 122 20.27 8.27 16.30
CA HIS A 122 19.29 7.21 16.54
C HIS A 122 18.63 7.44 17.92
N GLY A 123 17.30 7.55 17.96
CA GLY A 123 16.55 7.72 19.21
C GLY A 123 15.11 8.22 19.02
N PRO A 124 14.35 8.42 20.11
CA PRO A 124 13.05 9.08 20.09
C PRO A 124 13.14 10.55 19.67
N ILE A 125 12.14 11.04 18.93
CA ILE A 125 12.05 12.43 18.46
C ILE A 125 11.45 13.35 19.54
N GLU A 126 10.53 12.81 20.34
CA GLU A 126 10.05 13.42 21.59
C GLU A 126 10.30 12.42 22.74
N PRO A 127 10.47 12.90 23.99
CA PRO A 127 10.54 12.01 25.14
C PRO A 127 9.22 11.25 25.34
N ASP A 128 9.32 10.02 25.84
CA ASP A 128 8.19 9.19 26.24
C ASP A 128 7.34 9.96 27.30
N LYS A 129 6.00 9.84 27.29
CA LYS A 129 5.09 10.82 27.93
C LYS A 129 4.40 10.29 29.19
N ASP A 130 4.74 10.87 30.34
CA ASP A 130 4.12 10.54 31.64
C ASP A 130 2.62 10.83 31.70
N ASN A 131 2.19 11.98 31.16
CA ASN A 131 0.82 12.49 31.27
C ASN A 131 0.08 12.34 29.94
N ILE A 132 -0.71 11.28 29.81
CA ILE A 132 -1.46 10.92 28.60
C ILE A 132 -2.94 11.31 28.74
N ARG A 133 -3.52 11.87 27.66
CA ARG A 133 -4.94 12.26 27.60
C ARG A 133 -5.85 11.03 27.81
N GLN A 134 -6.61 11.03 28.90
CA GLN A 134 -7.55 9.94 29.24
C GLN A 134 -8.81 9.92 28.37
N GLU A 135 -9.34 11.09 28.02
CA GLU A 135 -10.50 11.22 27.14
C GLU A 135 -10.16 10.92 25.66
N PRO A 136 -11.04 10.25 24.90
CA PRO A 136 -10.93 10.15 23.44
C PRO A 136 -10.90 11.51 22.73
N TYR A 137 -10.31 11.56 21.54
CA TYR A 137 -10.37 12.75 20.70
C TYR A 137 -11.79 13.01 20.16
N THR A 138 -12.18 14.29 20.06
CA THR A 138 -13.48 14.70 19.55
C THR A 138 -13.63 14.38 18.05
N LEU A 139 -14.64 13.59 17.71
CA LEU A 139 -15.06 13.36 16.32
C LEU A 139 -15.97 14.49 15.81
N PRO A 140 -16.15 14.64 14.48
CA PRO A 140 -17.14 15.56 13.94
C PRO A 140 -18.58 15.19 14.41
N PRO A 141 -19.52 16.15 14.46
CA PRO A 141 -20.89 15.87 14.88
C PRO A 141 -21.56 14.75 14.06
N GLY A 142 -22.27 13.86 14.75
CA GLY A 142 -22.95 12.71 14.15
C GLY A 142 -22.12 11.42 14.06
N PHE A 143 -20.86 11.43 14.51
CA PHE A 143 -20.01 10.23 14.59
C PHE A 143 -19.64 9.90 16.04
N THR A 144 -19.46 8.60 16.33
CA THR A 144 -18.96 8.09 17.60
C THR A 144 -17.82 7.12 17.39
N TRP A 145 -16.95 6.99 18.39
CA TRP A 145 -16.00 5.90 18.50
C TRP A 145 -16.73 4.58 18.78
N ASP A 146 -16.13 3.49 18.32
CA ASP A 146 -16.47 2.13 18.70
C ASP A 146 -15.19 1.28 18.79
N ALA A 147 -15.21 0.21 19.59
CA ALA A 147 -14.12 -0.76 19.69
C ALA A 147 -14.61 -2.09 19.12
N LEU A 148 -14.07 -2.51 17.98
CA LEU A 148 -14.65 -3.60 17.21
C LEU A 148 -14.22 -4.96 17.78
N ASP A 149 -15.09 -5.62 18.55
CA ASP A 149 -14.87 -7.03 18.88
C ASP A 149 -15.07 -7.91 17.63
N LEU A 150 -13.95 -8.29 17.04
CA LEU A 150 -13.91 -9.21 15.90
C LEU A 150 -14.35 -10.66 16.25
N GLY A 151 -14.66 -10.93 17.53
CA GLY A 151 -15.32 -12.17 17.97
C GLY A 151 -16.77 -12.25 17.50
N ASP A 152 -17.45 -11.10 17.36
CA ASP A 152 -18.75 -11.05 16.72
C ASP A 152 -18.61 -11.10 15.19
N ARG A 153 -19.20 -12.15 14.60
CA ARG A 153 -19.27 -12.35 13.15
C ARG A 153 -20.01 -11.22 12.43
N ALA A 154 -20.94 -10.53 13.10
CA ALA A 154 -21.61 -9.37 12.53
C ALA A 154 -20.66 -8.17 12.41
N VAL A 155 -19.94 -7.83 13.49
CA VAL A 155 -18.94 -6.73 13.51
C VAL A 155 -17.79 -7.01 12.54
N LEU A 156 -17.27 -8.24 12.51
CA LEU A 156 -16.24 -8.66 11.55
C LEU A 156 -16.73 -8.51 10.09
N LYS A 157 -18.00 -8.84 9.82
CA LYS A 157 -18.60 -8.67 8.48
C LYS A 157 -18.82 -7.20 8.12
N GLU A 158 -19.11 -6.31 9.08
CA GLU A 158 -19.13 -4.87 8.85
C GLU A 158 -17.74 -4.33 8.49
N LEU A 159 -16.69 -4.76 9.19
CA LEU A 159 -15.31 -4.38 8.89
C LEU A 159 -14.89 -4.87 7.49
N TYR A 160 -15.17 -6.14 7.17
CA TYR A 160 -15.00 -6.70 5.83
C TYR A 160 -15.67 -5.83 4.75
N THR A 161 -16.94 -5.48 4.96
CA THR A 161 -17.73 -4.68 4.02
C THR A 161 -17.15 -3.27 3.85
N LEU A 162 -16.74 -2.62 4.95
CA LEU A 162 -16.07 -1.31 4.91
C LEU A 162 -14.81 -1.38 4.04
N LEU A 163 -13.97 -2.40 4.23
CA LEU A 163 -12.69 -2.55 3.54
C LEU A 163 -12.88 -2.85 2.05
N ASN A 164 -13.67 -3.85 1.66
CA ASN A 164 -13.90 -4.19 0.25
C ASN A 164 -14.53 -3.01 -0.54
N GLU A 165 -15.47 -2.27 0.07
CA GLU A 165 -16.05 -1.06 -0.54
C GLU A 165 -15.09 0.14 -0.61
N ASN A 166 -14.20 0.35 0.39
CA ASN A 166 -13.56 1.66 0.63
C ASN A 166 -12.05 1.66 0.94
N TYR A 167 -11.37 0.51 1.00
CA TYR A 167 -9.93 0.43 1.26
C TYR A 167 -9.09 0.79 0.02
N VAL A 168 -7.80 0.45 0.04
CA VAL A 168 -6.83 0.76 -1.02
C VAL A 168 -7.31 0.23 -2.36
N GLU A 169 -7.28 1.14 -3.32
CA GLU A 169 -7.59 0.94 -4.74
C GLU A 169 -6.26 1.12 -5.48
N ASP A 170 -6.05 0.35 -6.54
CA ASP A 170 -4.90 0.54 -7.43
C ASP A 170 -4.97 1.89 -8.18
N ASP A 171 -3.86 2.22 -8.83
CA ASP A 171 -3.67 3.50 -9.52
C ASP A 171 -4.65 3.76 -10.66
N ASP A 172 -5.11 2.70 -11.34
CA ASP A 172 -6.12 2.74 -12.40
C ASP A 172 -7.56 2.46 -11.89
N ASN A 173 -7.71 2.24 -10.58
CA ASN A 173 -8.95 1.88 -9.88
C ASN A 173 -9.66 0.60 -10.41
N MET A 174 -8.93 -0.29 -11.07
CA MET A 174 -9.41 -1.59 -11.59
C MET A 174 -9.48 -2.69 -10.51
N PHE A 175 -8.68 -2.60 -9.44
CA PHE A 175 -8.48 -3.62 -8.42
C PHE A 175 -8.58 -3.05 -6.99
N ARG A 176 -9.10 -3.89 -6.07
CA ARG A 176 -9.17 -3.62 -4.63
C ARG A 176 -8.82 -4.89 -3.87
N PHE A 177 -8.30 -4.73 -2.64
CA PHE A 177 -8.04 -5.86 -1.75
C PHE A 177 -9.35 -6.40 -1.15
N ASP A 178 -9.63 -7.68 -1.43
CA ASP A 178 -10.75 -8.44 -0.86
C ASP A 178 -10.21 -9.36 0.25
N TYR A 179 -9.87 -8.78 1.40
CA TYR A 179 -9.39 -9.54 2.56
C TYR A 179 -10.54 -10.36 3.16
N SER A 180 -10.41 -11.68 3.24
CA SER A 180 -11.45 -12.51 3.87
C SER A 180 -11.62 -12.19 5.37
N PRO A 181 -12.82 -12.42 5.96
CA PRO A 181 -13.02 -12.30 7.41
C PRO A 181 -11.99 -13.09 8.23
N GLU A 182 -11.57 -14.25 7.73
CA GLU A 182 -10.60 -15.14 8.36
C GLU A 182 -9.16 -14.57 8.26
N PHE A 183 -8.81 -13.95 7.13
CA PHE A 183 -7.55 -13.20 6.99
C PHE A 183 -7.53 -11.97 7.92
N LEU A 184 -8.64 -11.25 8.05
CA LEU A 184 -8.76 -10.12 8.98
C LEU A 184 -8.59 -10.58 10.44
N LEU A 185 -9.18 -11.72 10.83
CA LEU A 185 -8.94 -12.32 12.15
C LEU A 185 -7.46 -12.68 12.38
N TRP A 186 -6.81 -13.27 11.38
CA TRP A 186 -5.39 -13.60 11.45
C TRP A 186 -4.52 -12.33 11.59
N ALA A 187 -4.72 -11.32 10.75
CA ALA A 187 -3.92 -10.10 10.77
C ALA A 187 -4.18 -9.19 11.99
N LEU A 188 -5.39 -9.23 12.57
CA LEU A 188 -5.80 -8.33 13.66
C LEU A 188 -5.75 -8.96 15.07
N ARG A 189 -5.62 -10.29 15.18
CA ARG A 189 -5.46 -11.00 16.47
C ARG A 189 -4.16 -11.83 16.61
N PRO A 190 -2.96 -11.24 16.40
CA PRO A 190 -1.70 -11.85 16.83
C PRO A 190 -1.58 -11.87 18.37
N PRO A 191 -0.62 -12.63 18.95
CA PRO A 191 -0.36 -12.62 20.40
C PRO A 191 -0.26 -11.20 20.97
N GLY A 192 -0.92 -10.96 22.11
CA GLY A 192 -0.96 -9.64 22.75
C GLY A 192 -1.86 -8.59 22.07
N TRP A 193 -2.71 -8.94 21.10
CA TRP A 193 -3.72 -8.02 20.56
C TRP A 193 -4.63 -7.46 21.66
N LEU A 194 -5.09 -6.21 21.49
CA LEU A 194 -5.94 -5.51 22.46
C LEU A 194 -7.21 -4.96 21.78
N PRO A 195 -8.43 -5.15 22.36
CA PRO A 195 -9.68 -4.71 21.73
C PRO A 195 -9.76 -3.19 21.57
N GLN A 196 -9.18 -2.42 22.50
CA GLN A 196 -9.09 -0.95 22.38
C GLN A 196 -8.30 -0.49 21.15
N TRP A 197 -7.42 -1.33 20.60
CA TRP A 197 -6.65 -1.03 19.40
C TRP A 197 -7.38 -1.35 18.09
N HIS A 198 -8.54 -2.01 18.12
CA HIS A 198 -9.43 -2.20 16.96
C HIS A 198 -10.40 -1.01 16.84
N CYS A 199 -9.86 0.15 16.47
CA CYS A 199 -10.54 1.44 16.62
C CYS A 199 -11.47 1.75 15.42
N GLY A 200 -12.78 1.61 15.63
CA GLY A 200 -13.82 1.93 14.66
C GLY A 200 -14.45 3.31 14.85
N VAL A 201 -15.03 3.85 13.78
CA VAL A 201 -15.88 5.04 13.80
C VAL A 201 -17.23 4.71 13.16
N ARG A 202 -18.32 4.95 13.91
CA ARG A 202 -19.70 4.71 13.46
C ARG A 202 -20.49 6.01 13.35
N VAL A 203 -21.48 6.02 12.47
CA VAL A 203 -22.51 7.07 12.42
C VAL A 203 -23.50 6.86 13.57
N ILE A 204 -23.76 7.88 14.39
CA ILE A 204 -24.63 7.75 15.59
C ILE A 204 -26.06 7.31 15.21
N THR A 205 -26.65 7.89 14.16
CA THR A 205 -28.06 7.67 13.79
C THR A 205 -28.33 6.34 13.09
N SER A 206 -27.39 5.84 12.28
CA SER A 206 -27.57 4.61 11.47
C SER A 206 -26.70 3.44 11.94
N LYS A 207 -25.84 3.65 12.93
CA LYS A 207 -24.81 2.72 13.42
C LYS A 207 -23.79 2.21 12.37
N LYS A 208 -23.91 2.56 11.07
CA LYS A 208 -22.99 2.09 10.02
C LYS A 208 -21.54 2.44 10.37
N LEU A 209 -20.66 1.45 10.30
CA LEU A 209 -19.21 1.62 10.35
C LEU A 209 -18.70 2.39 9.12
N VAL A 210 -17.94 3.46 9.34
CA VAL A 210 -17.50 4.40 8.30
C VAL A 210 -16.03 4.80 8.38
N GLY A 211 -15.31 4.35 9.41
CA GLY A 211 -13.85 4.45 9.51
C GLY A 211 -13.29 3.36 10.41
N PHE A 212 -12.04 2.99 10.18
CA PHE A 212 -11.30 2.01 10.97
C PHE A 212 -9.81 2.33 10.97
N ILE A 213 -9.11 1.97 12.05
CA ILE A 213 -7.66 1.90 12.13
C ILE A 213 -7.29 0.84 13.19
N SER A 214 -6.27 0.03 12.93
CA SER A 214 -5.81 -0.99 13.87
C SER A 214 -4.37 -0.76 14.31
N ALA A 215 -4.09 -1.05 15.58
CA ALA A 215 -2.74 -1.33 16.07
C ALA A 215 -2.64 -2.79 16.55
N ILE A 216 -1.47 -3.41 16.35
CA ILE A 216 -1.08 -4.71 16.92
C ILE A 216 0.32 -4.57 17.55
N PRO A 217 0.67 -5.32 18.61
CA PRO A 217 2.01 -5.22 19.19
C PRO A 217 3.03 -5.89 18.26
N ALA A 218 4.25 -5.33 18.22
CA ALA A 218 5.40 -5.98 17.61
C ALA A 218 6.68 -5.53 18.31
N THR A 219 7.61 -6.45 18.55
CA THR A 219 8.97 -6.08 18.96
C THR A 219 9.81 -5.89 17.71
N MET A 220 10.38 -4.70 17.52
CA MET A 220 11.14 -4.36 16.32
C MET A 220 12.61 -4.14 16.66
N GLN A 221 13.50 -4.78 15.89
CA GLN A 221 14.90 -4.40 15.78
C GLN A 221 15.02 -3.29 14.74
N ILE A 222 15.70 -2.20 15.12
CA ILE A 222 16.02 -1.04 14.28
C ILE A 222 17.49 -0.70 14.51
N TYR A 223 18.34 -1.02 13.54
CA TYR A 223 19.80 -1.10 13.69
C TYR A 223 20.18 -1.92 14.95
N ASP A 224 20.93 -1.34 15.88
CA ASP A 224 21.40 -1.99 17.11
C ASP A 224 20.36 -1.94 18.25
N LEU A 225 19.22 -1.28 18.06
CA LEU A 225 18.19 -1.09 19.09
C LEU A 225 17.02 -2.05 18.87
N THR A 226 16.64 -2.78 19.91
CA THR A 226 15.36 -3.53 19.95
C THR A 226 14.38 -2.79 20.87
N LYS A 227 13.20 -2.40 20.37
CA LYS A 227 12.15 -1.77 21.20
C LYS A 227 10.78 -2.38 20.89
N LYS A 228 9.94 -2.50 21.93
CA LYS A 228 8.51 -2.84 21.77
C LYS A 228 7.79 -1.66 21.12
N MET A 229 7.05 -1.93 20.05
CA MET A 229 6.31 -0.97 19.24
C MET A 229 4.90 -1.51 18.96
N VAL A 230 4.15 -0.78 18.14
CA VAL A 230 2.98 -1.32 17.44
C VAL A 230 3.12 -1.20 15.93
N GLU A 231 2.51 -2.13 15.19
CA GLU A 231 2.28 -1.96 13.76
C GLU A 231 0.91 -1.29 13.54
N ILE A 232 0.88 -0.18 12.80
CA ILE A 232 -0.37 0.48 12.42
C ILE A 232 -0.79 0.03 11.02
N ASN A 233 -2.00 -0.51 10.91
CA ASN A 233 -2.52 -1.10 9.67
C ASN A 233 -4.02 -0.78 9.48
N PHE A 234 -4.57 -1.20 8.33
CA PHE A 234 -6.00 -1.13 7.97
C PHE A 234 -6.70 0.23 8.14
N LEU A 235 -5.94 1.34 8.12
CA LEU A 235 -6.48 2.71 8.10
C LEU A 235 -7.43 2.90 6.91
N CYS A 236 -8.73 2.93 7.18
CA CYS A 236 -9.79 3.07 6.19
C CYS A 236 -10.73 4.22 6.57
N VAL A 237 -11.13 5.01 5.57
CA VAL A 237 -12.21 6.00 5.69
C VAL A 237 -13.16 5.82 4.52
N HIS A 238 -14.43 5.61 4.81
CA HIS A 238 -15.50 5.43 3.84
C HIS A 238 -15.50 6.56 2.81
N LYS A 239 -15.64 6.24 1.51
CA LYS A 239 -15.41 7.16 0.37
C LYS A 239 -16.09 8.52 0.52
N LYS A 240 -17.35 8.54 0.97
CA LYS A 240 -18.15 9.77 1.22
C LYS A 240 -17.64 10.68 2.37
N LEU A 241 -16.63 10.24 3.13
CA LEU A 241 -15.99 10.96 4.24
C LEU A 241 -14.48 11.21 4.01
N ARG A 242 -13.92 10.76 2.87
CA ARG A 242 -12.58 11.20 2.42
C ARG A 242 -12.56 12.75 2.32
N ALA A 243 -11.38 13.35 2.40
CA ALA A 243 -11.13 14.80 2.54
C ALA A 243 -11.68 15.50 3.82
N LYS A 244 -12.63 14.94 4.58
CA LYS A 244 -13.19 15.56 5.81
C LYS A 244 -12.26 15.52 7.05
N ARG A 245 -10.94 15.45 6.87
CA ARG A 245 -9.89 15.38 7.92
C ARG A 245 -10.09 14.28 8.99
N VAL A 246 -10.87 13.22 8.70
CA VAL A 246 -11.15 12.11 9.64
C VAL A 246 -9.90 11.27 9.94
N ALA A 247 -9.06 10.95 8.95
CA ALA A 247 -7.86 10.14 9.14
C ALA A 247 -6.85 10.73 10.18
N PRO A 248 -6.54 12.05 10.17
CA PRO A 248 -5.86 12.72 11.28
C PRO A 248 -6.42 12.45 12.69
N VAL A 249 -7.74 12.28 12.83
CA VAL A 249 -8.39 12.02 14.12
C VAL A 249 -8.29 10.53 14.48
N LEU A 250 -8.43 9.62 13.51
CA LEU A 250 -8.16 8.19 13.66
C LEU A 250 -6.73 7.94 14.17
N ILE A 251 -5.73 8.57 13.52
CA ILE A 251 -4.32 8.45 13.89
C ILE A 251 -4.08 8.96 15.32
N ARG A 252 -4.57 10.16 15.66
CA ARG A 252 -4.40 10.72 17.01
C ARG A 252 -5.06 9.87 18.10
N GLU A 253 -6.23 9.27 17.84
CA GLU A 253 -6.89 8.40 18.81
C GLU A 253 -6.17 7.05 18.97
N ILE A 254 -5.68 6.41 17.90
CA ILE A 254 -4.91 5.16 18.07
C ILE A 254 -3.57 5.45 18.78
N THR A 255 -2.86 6.53 18.44
CA THR A 255 -1.65 6.97 19.16
C THR A 255 -1.93 7.17 20.65
N ARG A 256 -3.06 7.82 21.00
CA ARG A 256 -3.48 7.99 22.41
C ARG A 256 -3.68 6.66 23.13
N ARG A 257 -4.38 5.70 22.50
CA ARG A 257 -4.64 4.36 23.07
C ARG A 257 -3.39 3.47 23.12
N VAL A 258 -2.40 3.71 22.28
CA VAL A 258 -1.11 3.00 22.29
C VAL A 258 -0.20 3.57 23.38
N HIS A 259 -0.17 4.91 23.54
CA HIS A 259 0.56 5.58 24.63
C HIS A 259 0.03 5.16 26.01
N MET A 260 -1.30 4.96 26.17
CA MET A 260 -1.89 4.47 27.43
C MET A 260 -1.34 3.10 27.88
N GLU A 261 -0.85 2.27 26.95
CA GLU A 261 -0.21 0.98 27.25
C GLU A 261 1.33 1.11 27.42
N GLY A 262 1.85 2.33 27.54
CA GLY A 262 3.28 2.61 27.70
C GLY A 262 4.14 2.48 26.45
N ILE A 263 3.53 2.45 25.25
CA ILE A 263 4.23 2.32 23.96
C ILE A 263 4.20 3.67 23.24
N PHE A 264 5.36 4.16 22.82
CA PHE A 264 5.53 5.51 22.25
C PHE A 264 6.12 5.52 20.83
N GLN A 265 6.29 4.34 20.21
CA GLN A 265 6.84 4.19 18.87
C GLN A 265 6.03 3.15 18.07
N ALA A 266 5.95 3.37 16.76
CA ALA A 266 5.13 2.56 15.87
C ALA A 266 5.77 2.44 14.47
N VAL A 267 5.54 1.30 13.81
CA VAL A 267 5.88 1.08 12.41
C VAL A 267 4.61 1.07 11.56
N TYR A 268 4.68 1.60 10.35
CA TYR A 268 3.57 1.61 9.40
C TYR A 268 4.09 1.67 7.96
N THR A 269 3.25 1.28 6.99
CA THR A 269 3.56 1.38 5.57
C THR A 269 2.48 2.17 4.83
N ALA A 270 2.85 2.78 3.70
CA ALA A 270 1.92 3.51 2.86
C ALA A 270 2.40 3.50 1.40
N GLY A 271 1.47 3.39 0.44
CA GLY A 271 1.75 3.59 -0.99
C GLY A 271 1.88 5.07 -1.41
N VAL A 272 2.11 5.96 -0.44
CA VAL A 272 2.18 7.42 -0.62
C VAL A 272 3.31 7.99 0.23
N VAL A 273 3.98 9.02 -0.27
CA VAL A 273 5.15 9.62 0.39
C VAL A 273 4.72 10.58 1.49
N LEU A 274 5.20 10.31 2.71
CA LEU A 274 4.90 11.04 3.94
C LEU A 274 6.21 11.41 4.68
N PRO A 275 6.28 12.51 5.44
CA PRO A 275 7.45 12.86 6.25
C PRO A 275 7.69 11.83 7.36
N LYS A 276 8.81 11.10 7.42
CA LYS A 276 9.81 10.83 6.36
C LYS A 276 9.95 9.30 6.23
N PRO A 277 10.07 8.72 5.02
CA PRO A 277 10.22 7.27 4.88
C PRO A 277 11.60 6.81 5.37
N VAL A 278 11.65 5.74 6.17
CA VAL A 278 12.91 5.06 6.57
C VAL A 278 13.48 4.18 5.45
N GLY A 279 12.61 3.72 4.55
CA GLY A 279 12.96 2.96 3.35
C GLY A 279 11.91 3.14 2.27
N THR A 280 12.18 2.65 1.06
CA THR A 280 11.23 2.67 -0.07
C THR A 280 11.43 1.42 -0.91
N CYS A 281 10.37 0.62 -1.04
CA CYS A 281 10.39 -0.67 -1.74
C CYS A 281 9.48 -0.62 -2.96
N ARG A 282 9.84 -1.33 -4.03
CA ARG A 282 9.02 -1.45 -5.24
C ARG A 282 8.40 -2.85 -5.31
N TYR A 283 7.08 -2.92 -5.48
CA TYR A 283 6.40 -4.19 -5.76
C TYR A 283 6.81 -4.76 -7.12
N TRP A 284 6.85 -6.08 -7.21
CA TRP A 284 7.08 -6.84 -8.44
C TRP A 284 6.02 -7.94 -8.55
N HIS A 285 5.67 -8.32 -9.79
CA HIS A 285 4.63 -9.32 -10.05
C HIS A 285 5.16 -10.44 -10.95
N ARG A 286 5.05 -11.70 -10.48
CA ARG A 286 5.33 -12.88 -11.30
C ARG A 286 4.02 -13.43 -11.86
N SER A 287 3.86 -13.38 -13.18
CA SER A 287 2.67 -13.91 -13.85
C SER A 287 2.62 -15.44 -13.71
N LEU A 288 1.64 -15.96 -12.96
CA LEU A 288 1.35 -17.41 -12.87
C LEU A 288 0.30 -17.84 -13.91
N ASN A 289 -0.76 -17.03 -14.10
CA ASN A 289 -1.77 -17.23 -15.13
C ASN A 289 -1.84 -15.99 -16.05
N PRO A 290 -0.88 -15.81 -16.99
CA PRO A 290 -0.81 -14.62 -17.82
C PRO A 290 -2.06 -14.40 -18.69
N ARG A 291 -2.77 -15.49 -19.07
CA ARG A 291 -4.05 -15.38 -19.81
C ARG A 291 -5.09 -14.61 -18.99
N LYS A 292 -5.37 -15.05 -17.76
CA LYS A 292 -6.33 -14.37 -16.87
C LYS A 292 -5.89 -12.94 -16.53
N LEU A 293 -4.59 -12.73 -16.29
CA LEU A 293 -4.06 -11.40 -15.94
C LEU A 293 -4.22 -10.38 -17.08
N ILE A 294 -4.03 -10.80 -18.33
CA ILE A 294 -4.27 -9.94 -19.50
C ILE A 294 -5.77 -9.74 -19.74
N GLU A 295 -6.59 -10.79 -19.56
CA GLU A 295 -8.05 -10.74 -19.70
C GLU A 295 -8.71 -9.73 -18.75
N VAL A 296 -8.27 -9.69 -17.48
CA VAL A 296 -8.72 -8.70 -16.49
C VAL A 296 -7.95 -7.37 -16.53
N LYS A 297 -7.05 -7.18 -17.50
CA LYS A 297 -6.17 -6.00 -17.67
C LYS A 297 -5.16 -5.71 -16.55
N PHE A 298 -4.90 -6.66 -15.64
CA PHE A 298 -3.82 -6.54 -14.65
C PHE A 298 -2.44 -6.47 -15.32
N SER A 299 -2.29 -7.07 -16.49
CA SER A 299 -1.11 -6.93 -17.34
C SER A 299 -1.49 -6.74 -18.80
N HIS A 300 -0.51 -6.37 -19.62
CA HIS A 300 -0.69 -6.11 -21.05
C HIS A 300 0.26 -6.97 -21.87
N LEU A 301 -0.17 -7.31 -23.08
CA LEU A 301 0.67 -8.04 -24.04
C LEU A 301 1.74 -7.08 -24.61
N SER A 302 3.01 -7.34 -24.33
CA SER A 302 4.12 -6.48 -24.77
C SER A 302 4.22 -6.37 -26.30
N ARG A 303 4.78 -5.27 -26.81
CA ARG A 303 5.09 -5.10 -28.24
C ARG A 303 5.81 -6.37 -28.75
N ASN A 304 5.34 -6.93 -29.87
CA ASN A 304 5.87 -8.15 -30.52
C ASN A 304 5.78 -9.49 -29.73
N MET A 305 4.97 -9.58 -28.69
CA MET A 305 4.59 -10.86 -28.05
C MET A 305 3.23 -11.37 -28.54
N THR A 306 3.05 -12.70 -28.56
CA THR A 306 1.74 -13.34 -28.73
C THR A 306 1.32 -14.02 -27.43
N MET A 307 0.01 -14.18 -27.18
CA MET A 307 -0.50 -14.84 -25.98
C MET A 307 0.15 -16.23 -25.76
N GLN A 308 0.35 -17.01 -26.83
CA GLN A 308 1.04 -18.30 -26.77
C GLN A 308 2.51 -18.17 -26.35
N ARG A 309 3.25 -17.17 -26.86
CA ARG A 309 4.64 -16.89 -26.46
C ARG A 309 4.72 -16.49 -24.98
N THR A 310 3.81 -15.63 -24.52
CA THR A 310 3.72 -15.20 -23.11
C THR A 310 3.35 -16.36 -22.18
N MET A 311 2.40 -17.22 -22.56
CA MET A 311 2.08 -18.44 -21.81
C MET A 311 3.26 -19.42 -21.75
N LYS A 312 4.02 -19.58 -22.84
CA LYS A 312 5.24 -20.42 -22.85
C LYS A 312 6.34 -19.84 -21.96
N LEU A 313 6.53 -18.52 -21.96
CA LEU A 313 7.55 -17.81 -21.17
C LEU A 313 7.34 -17.92 -19.65
N TYR A 314 6.08 -17.93 -19.21
CA TYR A 314 5.71 -18.01 -17.78
C TYR A 314 5.33 -19.42 -17.30
N ARG A 315 5.42 -20.46 -18.15
CA ARG A 315 5.12 -21.84 -17.72
C ARG A 315 6.12 -22.31 -16.66
N LEU A 316 5.60 -22.79 -15.54
CA LEU A 316 6.36 -23.43 -14.47
C LEU A 316 6.25 -24.97 -14.53
N PRO A 317 7.15 -25.72 -13.87
CA PRO A 317 6.95 -27.14 -13.58
C PRO A 317 5.72 -27.37 -12.70
N GLU A 318 5.15 -28.58 -12.77
CA GLU A 318 3.96 -28.97 -12.00
C GLU A 318 4.27 -29.33 -10.54
N ALA A 319 5.53 -29.67 -10.22
CA ALA A 319 6.00 -29.95 -8.88
C ALA A 319 7.27 -29.12 -8.54
N PRO A 320 7.48 -28.74 -7.25
CA PRO A 320 8.74 -28.17 -6.79
C PRO A 320 9.93 -29.12 -7.02
N LYS A 321 11.12 -28.56 -7.23
CA LYS A 321 12.36 -29.35 -7.45
C LYS A 321 13.15 -29.63 -6.17
N THR A 322 12.88 -28.93 -5.09
CA THR A 322 13.65 -29.01 -3.84
C THR A 322 13.25 -30.27 -3.07
N ALA A 323 14.18 -31.23 -2.95
CA ALA A 323 13.98 -32.42 -2.13
C ALA A 323 13.72 -32.03 -0.66
N GLY A 324 12.88 -32.80 0.03
CA GLY A 324 12.52 -32.53 1.43
C GLY A 324 11.57 -31.35 1.65
N LEU A 325 11.14 -30.63 0.60
CA LEU A 325 10.19 -29.52 0.70
C LEU A 325 8.79 -30.03 1.06
N ARG A 326 8.23 -29.55 2.19
CA ARG A 326 6.93 -29.98 2.72
C ARG A 326 6.28 -28.90 3.60
N PRO A 327 4.94 -28.91 3.80
CA PRO A 327 4.28 -27.93 4.67
C PRO A 327 4.85 -27.92 6.09
N MET A 328 4.79 -26.75 6.74
CA MET A 328 5.19 -26.59 8.13
C MET A 328 4.21 -27.28 9.09
N GLU A 329 4.73 -28.00 10.08
CA GLU A 329 4.00 -28.63 11.18
C GLU A 329 4.40 -27.98 12.52
N LEU A 330 3.60 -28.23 13.56
CA LEU A 330 3.85 -27.70 14.91
C LEU A 330 5.26 -28.05 15.44
N ARG A 331 5.74 -29.27 15.18
CA ARG A 331 7.09 -29.72 15.58
C ARG A 331 8.25 -28.92 14.96
N HIS A 332 8.01 -28.13 13.91
CA HIS A 332 9.07 -27.30 13.32
C HIS A 332 9.14 -25.90 13.94
N ILE A 333 8.18 -25.46 14.76
CA ILE A 333 8.09 -24.08 15.27
C ILE A 333 9.40 -23.60 15.91
N PRO A 334 10.06 -24.33 16.84
CA PRO A 334 11.31 -23.86 17.45
C PRO A 334 12.49 -23.78 16.46
N ALA A 335 12.51 -24.68 15.47
CA ALA A 335 13.54 -24.66 14.41
C ALA A 335 13.33 -23.50 13.43
N VAL A 336 12.08 -23.24 13.04
CA VAL A 336 11.70 -22.10 12.19
C VAL A 336 11.94 -20.78 12.91
N HIS A 337 11.59 -20.67 14.20
CA HIS A 337 11.88 -19.51 15.04
C HIS A 337 13.38 -19.18 15.06
N LYS A 338 14.22 -20.18 15.37
CA LYS A 338 15.68 -20.02 15.38
C LYS A 338 16.24 -19.60 14.01
N LEU A 339 15.83 -20.26 12.93
CA LEU A 339 16.30 -19.96 11.58
C LEU A 339 15.84 -18.56 11.11
N LEU A 340 14.60 -18.18 11.42
CA LEU A 340 14.05 -16.86 11.11
C LEU A 340 14.81 -15.76 11.85
N GLY A 341 15.06 -15.92 13.15
CA GLY A 341 15.85 -14.96 13.93
C GLY A 341 17.28 -14.79 13.40
N GLN A 342 17.95 -15.90 13.08
CA GLN A 342 19.30 -15.88 12.50
C GLN A 342 19.35 -15.26 11.09
N TYR A 343 18.29 -15.43 10.29
CA TYR A 343 18.19 -14.81 8.97
C TYR A 343 17.81 -13.33 9.04
N LEU A 344 16.97 -12.93 10.00
CA LEU A 344 16.51 -11.55 10.13
C LEU A 344 17.57 -10.60 10.72
N SER A 345 18.48 -11.11 11.56
CA SER A 345 19.53 -10.29 12.19
C SER A 345 20.56 -9.67 11.23
N GLN A 346 20.50 -9.98 9.93
CA GLN A 346 21.31 -9.32 8.89
C GLN A 346 20.70 -8.00 8.39
N PHE A 347 19.46 -7.68 8.75
CA PHE A 347 18.74 -6.49 8.27
C PHE A 347 18.63 -5.40 9.34
N HIS A 348 18.68 -4.14 8.93
CA HIS A 348 18.58 -2.98 9.84
C HIS A 348 17.15 -2.66 10.32
N LEU A 349 16.12 -3.35 9.80
CA LEU A 349 14.74 -3.23 10.27
C LEU A 349 14.07 -4.60 10.15
N ALA A 350 13.76 -5.23 11.28
CA ALA A 350 13.18 -6.57 11.33
C ALA A 350 12.29 -6.81 12.57
N PRO A 351 11.25 -7.65 12.48
CA PRO A 351 10.50 -8.10 13.64
C PRO A 351 11.29 -9.14 14.46
N VAL A 352 11.32 -8.96 15.77
CA VAL A 352 11.89 -9.91 16.75
C VAL A 352 10.74 -10.72 17.34
N MET A 353 10.42 -11.83 16.69
CA MET A 353 9.29 -12.70 17.08
C MET A 353 9.67 -13.68 18.19
N ASN A 354 8.71 -14.03 19.03
CA ASN A 354 8.72 -15.21 19.91
C ASN A 354 8.10 -16.45 19.24
N GLU A 355 8.09 -17.61 19.90
CA GLU A 355 7.55 -18.85 19.32
C GLU A 355 6.03 -18.83 19.10
N GLU A 356 5.25 -18.15 19.95
CA GLU A 356 3.79 -17.98 19.75
C GLU A 356 3.50 -17.06 18.55
N GLU A 357 4.30 -16.01 18.37
CA GLU A 357 4.22 -15.11 17.23
C GLU A 357 4.62 -15.84 15.93
N VAL A 358 5.69 -16.65 15.94
CA VAL A 358 6.05 -17.50 14.80
C VAL A 358 4.97 -18.54 14.50
N GLN A 359 4.37 -19.16 15.51
CA GLN A 359 3.23 -20.05 15.32
C GLN A 359 2.05 -19.29 14.70
N HIS A 360 1.72 -18.09 15.19
CA HIS A 360 0.59 -17.35 14.68
C HIS A 360 0.80 -16.88 13.23
N TRP A 361 1.97 -16.33 12.92
CA TRP A 361 2.29 -15.73 11.62
C TRP A 361 2.70 -16.73 10.55
N LEU A 362 3.31 -17.88 10.88
CA LEU A 362 3.84 -18.82 9.90
C LEU A 362 3.20 -20.21 9.91
N PHE A 363 2.45 -20.62 10.95
CA PHE A 363 1.76 -21.93 10.89
C PHE A 363 0.68 -21.91 9.77
N PRO A 364 0.69 -22.87 8.83
CA PRO A 364 -0.18 -22.81 7.66
C PRO A 364 -1.67 -22.76 8.00
N ARG A 365 -2.41 -21.89 7.31
CA ARG A 365 -3.87 -21.78 7.38
C ARG A 365 -4.42 -21.61 5.97
N GLU A 366 -5.28 -22.53 5.56
CA GLU A 366 -5.81 -22.61 4.21
C GLU A 366 -6.42 -21.25 3.77
N ASN A 367 -6.07 -20.79 2.56
CA ASN A 367 -6.51 -19.52 1.97
C ASN A 367 -6.06 -18.23 2.74
N ILE A 368 -5.11 -18.33 3.68
CA ILE A 368 -4.60 -17.19 4.47
C ILE A 368 -3.06 -17.12 4.42
N ILE A 369 -2.38 -18.21 4.79
CA ILE A 369 -0.91 -18.27 4.88
C ILE A 369 -0.40 -19.69 4.60
N ASP A 370 0.60 -19.78 3.72
CA ASP A 370 1.28 -21.01 3.34
C ASP A 370 2.76 -20.92 3.69
N THR A 371 3.24 -21.84 4.53
CA THR A 371 4.67 -21.96 4.89
C THR A 371 5.15 -23.39 4.65
N PHE A 372 6.28 -23.51 3.96
CA PHE A 372 6.94 -24.78 3.68
C PHE A 372 8.34 -24.79 4.31
N VAL A 373 8.72 -25.94 4.87
CA VAL A 373 10.07 -26.22 5.36
C VAL A 373 10.78 -27.17 4.39
N VAL A 374 12.12 -27.19 4.44
CA VAL A 374 12.94 -28.20 3.77
C VAL A 374 13.57 -29.07 4.87
N GLU A 375 13.17 -30.33 4.97
CA GLU A 375 13.82 -31.29 5.87
C GLU A 375 14.90 -32.09 5.15
N VAL A 376 16.11 -32.10 5.74
CA VAL A 376 17.20 -32.97 5.32
C VAL A 376 17.08 -34.30 6.07
N ILE A 377 16.71 -35.36 5.36
CA ILE A 377 16.78 -36.72 5.90
C ILE A 377 18.27 -37.10 6.00
N TRP A 378 18.75 -37.31 7.23
CA TRP A 378 20.15 -37.67 7.48
C TRP A 378 20.26 -39.20 7.55
N GLU A 379 20.72 -39.85 6.49
CA GLU A 379 20.79 -41.33 6.36
C GLU A 379 21.89 -41.98 7.23
N GLY A 380 22.47 -41.25 8.19
CA GLY A 380 23.60 -41.68 9.02
C GLY A 380 23.22 -42.39 10.33
N SER A 381 22.20 -43.24 10.34
CA SER A 381 21.82 -44.04 11.53
C SER A 381 21.46 -45.50 11.24
N GLN A 382 21.87 -46.02 10.07
CA GLN A 382 21.97 -47.45 9.81
C GLN A 382 23.43 -47.89 9.89
N ASN A 383 23.98 -48.06 11.10
CA ASN A 383 25.14 -48.90 11.45
C ASN A 383 25.54 -48.74 12.94
N LEU A 384 24.62 -49.09 13.84
CA LEU A 384 24.90 -49.35 15.26
C LEU A 384 24.00 -50.51 15.70
N ALA A 385 24.53 -51.72 15.57
CA ALA A 385 23.92 -53.02 15.91
C ALA A 385 25.01 -53.95 16.44
#